data_AF-A0A926JM02-F1
#
_entry.id   AF-A0A926JM02-F1
#
_cell.length_a   1.000
_cell.length_b   1.000
_cell.length_c   1.000
_cell.angle_alpha   90.00
_cell.angle_beta   90.00
_cell.angle_gamma   90.00
#
_symmetry.space_group_name_H-M   'P 1'
#
loop_
_entity.id
_entity.type
_entity.pdbx_description
1 polymer ?
#
loop_
_entity_poly.entity_id
_entity_poly.type
_entity_poly.pdbx_seq_one_letter_code
_entity_poly.pdbx_strand_id
1 'polypeptide(L)'
;MLVHNCNKNQGIYVFNDLTKPGHVYVGKTNDFNVRLAKHIQLGRLADKADAICVHVCGDDTELRITEHIFKDQFQKMGIKLSSGIEGYGRNLYNARKYAVQLELPFEK
;
A
#
# COMPACT_ATOMS: atom_id res chain seq x y z
N MET A 1 -8.83 3.94 -14.84
CA MET A 1 -7.92 4.38 -13.77
C MET A 1 -6.79 5.14 -14.44
N LEU A 2 -6.72 6.47 -14.32
CA LEU A 2 -5.64 7.26 -14.90
C LEU A 2 -4.37 6.99 -14.09
N VAL A 3 -3.47 6.16 -14.62
CA VAL A 3 -2.13 5.97 -14.07
C VAL A 3 -1.32 7.18 -14.52
N HIS A 4 -1.36 8.27 -13.76
CA HIS A 4 -0.42 9.38 -13.95
C HIS A 4 0.97 8.82 -13.61
N ASN A 5 1.78 8.50 -14.61
CA ASN A 5 3.11 7.95 -14.39
C ASN A 5 4.09 9.10 -14.11
N CYS A 6 4.40 9.33 -12.84
CA CYS A 6 5.37 10.34 -12.40
C CYS A 6 6.84 9.91 -12.58
N ASN A 7 7.12 8.88 -13.39
CA ASN A 7 8.46 8.31 -13.64
C ASN A 7 9.20 7.83 -12.37
N LYS A 8 8.48 7.58 -11.27
CA LYS A 8 9.05 7.06 -10.02
C LYS A 8 8.79 5.55 -9.89
N ASN A 9 9.82 4.79 -9.51
CA ASN A 9 9.73 3.34 -9.23
C ASN A 9 9.10 3.04 -7.85
N GLN A 10 8.00 3.71 -7.50
CA GLN A 10 7.43 3.69 -6.16
C GLN A 10 5.95 3.27 -6.17
N GLY A 11 5.47 2.79 -5.02
CA GLY A 11 4.06 2.50 -4.83
C GLY A 11 3.79 1.42 -3.79
N ILE A 12 2.69 0.69 -4.00
CA ILE A 12 2.25 -0.43 -3.17
C ILE A 12 2.61 -1.73 -3.86
N TYR A 13 3.05 -2.73 -3.09
CA TYR A 13 3.25 -4.08 -3.57
C TYR A 13 2.51 -5.08 -2.69
N VAL A 14 2.02 -6.14 -3.33
CA VAL A 14 1.20 -7.19 -2.73
C VAL A 14 1.70 -8.54 -3.19
N PHE A 15 1.88 -9.50 -2.28
CA PHE A 15 2.22 -10.89 -2.62
C PHE A 15 1.76 -11.87 -1.55
N ASN A 16 1.68 -13.15 -1.90
CA ASN A 16 1.46 -14.24 -0.94
C ASN A 16 2.73 -14.48 -0.13
N ASP A 17 2.66 -14.31 1.19
CA ASP A 17 3.85 -14.40 2.06
C ASP A 17 4.25 -15.86 2.28
N LEU A 18 5.36 -16.27 1.68
CA LEU A 18 5.85 -17.64 1.78
C LEU A 18 6.22 -18.05 3.22
N THR A 19 6.52 -17.09 4.09
CA THR A 19 6.83 -17.36 5.51
C THR A 19 5.57 -17.48 6.38
N LYS A 20 4.40 -17.09 5.86
CA LYS A 20 3.11 -17.16 6.54
C LYS A 20 2.02 -17.66 5.57
N PRO A 21 1.95 -18.98 5.33
CA PRO A 21 0.96 -19.56 4.42
C PRO A 21 -0.47 -19.07 4.71
N GLY A 22 -1.21 -18.78 3.63
CA GLY A 22 -2.57 -18.23 3.70
C GLY A 22 -2.65 -16.75 4.10
N HIS A 23 -1.53 -16.05 4.20
CA HIS A 23 -1.50 -14.61 4.45
C HIS A 23 -0.91 -13.84 3.27
N VAL A 24 -1.46 -12.65 3.04
CA VAL A 24 -1.00 -11.71 2.03
C VAL A 24 -0.13 -10.63 2.68
N TYR A 25 1.03 -10.36 2.11
CA TYR A 25 1.83 -9.20 2.47
C TYR A 25 1.39 -7.99 1.64
N VAL A 26 1.23 -6.85 2.31
CA VAL A 26 1.00 -5.55 1.65
C VAL A 26 2.02 -4.58 2.21
N GLY A 27 2.73 -3.87 1.35
CA GLY A 27 3.67 -2.85 1.78
C GLY A 27 3.81 -1.71 0.79
N LYS A 28 4.35 -0.59 1.27
CA LYS A 28 4.77 0.54 0.43
C LYS A 28 6.28 0.55 0.17
N THR A 29 6.69 1.19 -0.90
CA THR A 29 8.09 1.48 -1.20
C THR A 29 8.26 2.74 -2.04
N ASN A 30 9.40 3.41 -1.88
CA ASN A 30 9.90 4.44 -2.80
C ASN A 30 10.73 3.84 -3.96
N ASP A 31 11.11 2.55 -3.86
CA ASP A 31 11.80 1.79 -4.90
C ASP A 31 11.37 0.31 -4.86
N PHE A 32 10.67 -0.15 -5.89
CA PHE A 32 10.25 -1.56 -6.00
C PHE A 32 11.43 -2.52 -6.13
N ASN A 33 12.49 -2.14 -6.84
CA ASN A 33 13.60 -3.04 -7.13
C ASN A 33 14.35 -3.43 -5.86
N VAL A 34 14.66 -2.42 -5.04
CA VAL A 34 15.33 -2.63 -3.75
C VAL A 34 14.43 -3.41 -2.80
N ARG A 35 13.16 -3.03 -2.71
CA ARG A 35 12.27 -3.60 -1.69
C ARG A 35 11.87 -5.05 -1.98
N LEU A 36 11.57 -5.39 -3.23
CA LEU A 36 11.23 -6.77 -3.60
C LEU A 36 12.45 -7.69 -3.50
N ALA A 37 13.63 -7.23 -3.90
CA ALA A 37 14.87 -8.00 -3.71
C ALA A 37 15.11 -8.35 -2.24
N LYS A 38 14.84 -7.42 -1.32
CA LYS A 38 14.92 -7.68 0.11
C LYS A 38 13.93 -8.76 0.58
N HIS A 39 12.69 -8.76 0.08
CA HIS A 39 11.71 -9.79 0.45
C HIS A 39 12.09 -11.17 -0.08
N ILE A 40 12.73 -11.25 -1.25
CA ILE A 40 13.29 -12.49 -1.80
C ILE A 40 14.42 -13.01 -0.91
N GLN A 41 15.36 -12.14 -0.52
CA GLN A 41 16.45 -12.50 0.40
C GLN A 41 15.95 -13.00 1.76
N LEU A 42 14.81 -12.48 2.22
CA LEU A 42 14.16 -12.91 3.47
C LEU A 42 13.30 -14.17 3.31
N GLY A 43 13.23 -14.77 2.12
CA GLY A 43 12.42 -15.95 1.83
C GLY A 43 10.91 -15.71 1.88
N ARG A 44 10.46 -14.45 1.81
CA ARG A 44 9.03 -14.08 1.85
C ARG A 44 8.36 -14.09 0.49
N LEU A 45 9.17 -13.95 -0.56
CA LEU A 45 8.78 -13.85 -1.96
C LEU A 45 9.72 -14.75 -2.77
N ALA A 46 9.23 -15.51 -3.74
CA ALA A 46 10.07 -16.37 -4.57
C ALA A 46 10.72 -15.57 -5.70
N ASP A 47 9.91 -14.88 -6.49
CA ASP A 47 10.37 -14.00 -7.57
C ASP A 47 9.69 -12.62 -7.51
N LYS A 48 10.31 -11.60 -8.12
CA LYS A 48 9.71 -10.26 -8.23
C LYS A 48 8.39 -10.29 -9.01
N ALA A 49 8.26 -11.19 -10.00
CA ALA A 49 7.07 -11.35 -10.82
C ALA A 49 5.85 -11.88 -10.03
N ASP A 50 6.06 -12.49 -8.87
CA ASP A 50 4.98 -12.97 -7.99
C ASP A 50 4.34 -11.84 -7.17
N ALA A 51 4.89 -10.62 -7.27
CA ALA A 51 4.34 -9.44 -6.61
C ALA A 51 3.50 -8.61 -7.58
N ILE A 52 2.29 -8.24 -7.14
CA ILE A 52 1.48 -7.22 -7.79
C ILE A 52 2.01 -5.85 -7.35
N CYS A 53 2.46 -5.03 -8.28
CA CYS A 53 2.94 -3.67 -8.03
C CYS A 53 1.93 -2.63 -8.56
N VAL A 54 1.47 -1.76 -7.66
CA VAL A 54 0.59 -0.64 -7.98
C VAL A 54 1.39 0.64 -7.81
N HIS A 55 1.69 1.32 -8.92
CA HIS A 55 2.37 2.61 -8.88
C HIS A 55 1.50 3.67 -8.20
N VAL A 56 2.12 4.45 -7.30
CA VAL A 56 1.46 5.56 -6.61
C VAL A 56 2.35 6.78 -6.72
N CYS A 57 1.81 7.83 -7.33
CA CYS A 57 2.49 9.11 -7.40
C CYS A 57 2.24 9.96 -6.16
N GLY A 58 3.27 10.71 -5.77
CA GLY A 58 3.26 11.52 -4.55
C GLY A 58 4.53 11.35 -3.75
N ASP A 59 4.43 11.72 -2.48
CA ASP A 59 5.47 11.61 -1.45
C ASP A 59 5.21 10.40 -0.51
N ASP A 60 5.96 10.31 0.59
CA ASP A 60 5.78 9.22 1.56
C ASP A 60 4.39 9.23 2.22
N THR A 61 3.75 10.41 2.32
CA THR A 61 2.40 10.55 2.87
C THR A 61 1.39 9.84 1.97
N GLU A 62 1.42 10.08 0.66
CA GLU A 62 0.55 9.40 -0.30
C GLU A 62 0.76 7.88 -0.31
N LEU A 63 2.02 7.43 -0.20
CA LEU A 63 2.34 6.01 -0.08
C LEU A 63 1.75 5.38 1.18
N ARG A 64 1.82 6.07 2.33
CA ARG A 64 1.28 5.60 3.62
C ARG A 64 -0.23 5.54 3.63
N ILE A 65 -0.88 6.57 3.08
CA ILE A 65 -2.33 6.60 2.95
C ILE A 65 -2.79 5.45 2.05
N THR A 66 -2.13 5.26 0.91
CA THR A 66 -2.51 4.19 -0.03
C THR A 66 -2.27 2.81 0.55
N GLU A 67 -1.15 2.58 1.25
CA GLU A 67 -0.89 1.32 1.96
C GLU A 67 -1.98 1.01 2.98
N HIS A 68 -2.39 2.02 3.76
CA HIS A 68 -3.47 1.87 4.73
C HIS A 68 -4.78 1.46 4.05
N ILE A 69 -5.16 2.14 2.96
CA ILE A 69 -6.38 1.83 2.21
C ILE A 69 -6.35 0.37 1.72
N PHE A 70 -5.26 -0.08 1.09
CA PHE A 70 -5.15 -1.46 0.61
C PHE A 70 -5.33 -2.48 1.73
N LYS A 71 -4.63 -2.27 2.86
CA LYS A 71 -4.72 -3.19 4.00
C LYS A 71 -6.11 -3.22 4.61
N ASP A 72 -6.75 -2.06 4.80
CA ASP A 72 -8.11 -1.97 5.33
C ASP A 72 -9.13 -2.67 4.42
N GLN A 73 -9.06 -2.45 3.10
CA GLN A 73 -9.95 -3.12 2.15
C GLN A 73 -9.75 -4.63 2.12
N PHE A 74 -8.50 -5.10 2.15
CA PHE A 74 -8.20 -6.53 2.16
C PHE A 74 -8.76 -7.21 3.41
N GLN A 75 -8.61 -6.58 4.58
CA GLN A 75 -9.22 -7.10 5.81
C GLN A 75 -10.75 -7.13 5.74
N LYS A 76 -11.39 -6.11 5.17
CA LYS A 76 -12.85 -6.09 4.96
C LYS A 76 -13.33 -7.20 4.02
N MET A 77 -12.49 -7.60 3.07
CA MET A 77 -12.73 -8.75 2.19
C MET A 77 -12.43 -10.11 2.84
N GLY A 78 -12.00 -10.14 4.10
CA GLY A 78 -11.65 -11.37 4.83
C GLY A 78 -10.25 -11.91 4.52
N ILE A 79 -9.41 -11.14 3.82
CA ILE A 79 -8.03 -11.54 3.52
C ILE A 79 -7.17 -11.36 4.77
N LYS A 80 -6.44 -12.41 5.14
CA LYS A 80 -5.49 -12.37 6.27
C LYS A 80 -4.20 -11.68 5.83
N LEU A 81 -3.77 -10.65 6.55
CA LEU A 81 -2.53 -9.94 6.27
C LEU A 81 -1.36 -10.48 7.08
N SER A 82 -0.20 -10.65 6.45
CA SER A 82 1.03 -11.06 7.15
C SER A 82 1.76 -9.90 7.84
N SER A 83 1.39 -8.67 7.48
CA SER A 83 1.81 -7.40 8.09
C SER A 83 0.61 -6.65 8.67
N GLY A 84 0.75 -6.11 9.88
CA GLY A 84 -0.29 -5.29 10.49
C GLY A 84 -0.56 -3.97 9.75
N ILE A 85 -1.66 -3.32 10.13
CA ILE A 85 -1.99 -1.95 9.73
C ILE A 85 -1.26 -0.99 10.67
N GLU A 86 -0.37 -0.16 10.12
CA GLU A 86 0.29 0.89 10.89
C GLU A 86 -0.71 1.99 11.27
N GLY A 87 -0.75 2.36 12.55
CA GLY A 87 -1.64 3.43 13.04
C GLY A 87 -1.35 4.79 12.40
N TYR A 88 -0.10 5.05 12.01
CA TYR A 88 0.29 6.32 11.40
C TYR A 88 -0.36 6.55 10.02
N GLY A 89 -0.41 5.53 9.15
CA GLY A 89 -1.10 5.62 7.87
C GLY A 89 -2.61 5.86 8.02
N ARG A 90 -3.23 5.25 9.03
CA ARG A 90 -4.64 5.48 9.39
C ARG A 90 -4.89 6.94 9.80
N ASN A 91 -4.01 7.51 10.62
CA ASN A 91 -4.14 8.90 11.08
C ASN A 91 -4.03 9.89 9.91
N LEU A 92 -3.09 9.66 8.99
CA LEU A 92 -2.95 10.46 7.77
C LEU A 92 -4.19 10.35 6.86
N TYR A 93 -4.71 9.13 6.67
CA TYR A 93 -5.92 8.91 5.89
C TYR A 93 -7.13 9.63 6.48
N ASN A 94 -7.33 9.53 7.80
CA ASN A 94 -8.40 10.23 8.50
C ASN A 94 -8.25 11.75 8.35
N ALA A 95 -7.06 12.30 8.59
CA ALA A 95 -6.82 13.74 8.44
C ALA A 95 -7.14 14.25 7.03
N ARG A 96 -6.74 13.50 5.99
CA ARG A 96 -7.09 13.83 4.60
C ARG A 96 -8.60 13.76 4.36
N LYS A 97 -9.27 12.73 4.87
CA LYS A 97 -10.74 12.59 4.74
C LYS A 97 -11.46 13.77 5.39
N TYR A 98 -11.04 14.21 6.57
CA TYR A 98 -11.61 15.37 7.26
C TYR A 98 -11.30 16.70 6.55
N ALA A 99 -10.11 16.85 5.96
CA ALA A 99 -9.76 18.02 5.16
C ALA A 99 -10.65 18.15 3.91
N VAL A 100 -10.84 17.05 3.16
CA VAL A 100 -11.73 17.03 1.98
C VAL A 100 -13.20 17.26 2.38
N GLN A 101 -13.60 16.82 3.58
CA GLN A 101 -14.97 17.00 4.07
C GLN A 101 -15.27 18.44 4.51
N LEU A 102 -14.25 19.23 4.90
CA LEU A 102 -14.37 20.65 5.23
C LEU A 102 -14.45 21.55 3.99
N GLU A 103 -13.97 21.08 2.84
CA GLU A 103 -13.90 21.85 1.59
C GLU A 103 -15.14 21.75 0.70
N LEU A 104 -16.17 20.98 1.08
CA LEU A 104 -17.46 21.03 0.39
C LEU A 104 -18.24 22.24 0.88
N PRO A 105 -18.40 23.32 0.08
CA PRO A 105 -19.32 24.38 0.46
C PRO A 105 -20.71 23.75 0.48
N PHE A 106 -21.42 23.96 1.58
CA PHE A 106 -22.86 23.72 1.60
C PHE A 106 -23.49 24.68 0.58
N GLU A 107 -23.68 24.21 -0.66
CA GLU A 107 -24.66 24.82 -1.56
C GLU A 107 -26.04 24.39 -1.06
N LYS A 108 -26.76 25.34 -0.47
CA LYS A 108 -28.21 25.33 -0.33
C LYS A 108 -28.79 26.39 -1.25
#